data_AF-A0A453F282-F1
#
_entry.id   AF-A0A453F282-F1
#
_cell.length_a   1.000
_cell.length_b   1.000
_cell.length_c   1.000
_cell.angle_alpha   90.00
_cell.angle_beta   90.00
_cell.angle_gamma   90.00
#
_symmetry.space_group_name_H-M   'P 1'
#
loop_
_entity.id
_entity.type
_entity.pdbx_description
1 polymer ?
#
loop_
_entity_poly.entity_id
_entity_poly.type
_entity_poly.pdbx_seq_one_letter_code
_entity_poly.pdbx_strand_id
1 'polypeptide(L)'
;MRKQKVLLAFQAVKQLIKLDENNPDSHRSLIRFFHRINNLPAPATDSEKLIWNVLEAERPDLRQLHGKSLVEVNINFLEKHNASLTHRAAAAEMMYLLEPDKKLQAIKLIEDSTNNTASGNGVLGPIKEWGIQDCIDVHKLLDTVFADQDVANRWKVRCAEYFPCSTYFEGVKSAITAHIPGSTSESSPENGDVPSPQAKLEGDAHSLNGTVHVVDDLSNLSMR
;
A
#
# COMPACT_ATOMS: atom_id res chain seq x y z
N MET A 1 3.04 -12.72 18.76
CA MET A 1 3.66 -13.92 19.37
C MET A 1 4.97 -13.70 20.13
N ARG A 2 5.67 -12.56 19.98
CA ARG A 2 6.96 -12.31 20.68
C ARG A 2 6.92 -12.48 22.22
N LYS A 3 5.76 -12.20 22.85
CA LYS A 3 5.54 -12.34 24.30
C LYS A 3 4.92 -13.70 24.71
N GLN A 4 4.81 -14.67 23.80
CA GLN A 4 4.26 -16.03 24.05
C GLN A 4 2.86 -16.10 24.68
N LYS A 5 2.08 -15.01 24.64
CA LYS A 5 0.68 -15.00 25.08
C LYS A 5 -0.23 -15.61 24.00
N VAL A 6 -0.19 -16.93 23.88
CA VAL A 6 -0.84 -17.70 22.80
C VAL A 6 -2.35 -17.44 22.74
N LEU A 7 -3.07 -17.64 23.86
CA LEU A 7 -4.53 -17.51 23.90
C LEU A 7 -5.00 -16.08 23.61
N LEU A 8 -4.24 -15.07 24.05
CA LEU A 8 -4.55 -13.67 23.75
C LEU A 8 -4.36 -13.37 22.26
N ALA A 9 -3.31 -13.89 21.65
CA ALA A 9 -3.09 -13.76 20.21
C ALA A 9 -4.20 -14.48 19.42
N PHE A 10 -4.61 -15.66 19.86
CA PHE A 10 -5.72 -16.40 19.28
C PHE A 10 -7.03 -15.60 19.34
N GLN A 11 -7.33 -15.02 20.51
CA GLN A 11 -8.49 -14.16 20.68
C GLN A 11 -8.46 -12.96 19.73
N ALA A 12 -7.29 -12.31 19.56
CA ALA A 12 -7.15 -11.21 18.61
C ALA A 12 -7.41 -11.63 17.16
N VAL A 13 -6.90 -12.81 16.74
CA VAL A 13 -7.17 -13.37 15.40
C VAL A 13 -8.66 -13.66 15.21
N LYS A 14 -9.32 -14.25 16.21
CA LYS A 14 -10.78 -14.49 16.16
C LYS A 14 -11.57 -13.20 15.96
N GLN A 15 -11.22 -12.15 16.70
CA GLN A 15 -11.91 -10.85 16.56
C GLN A 15 -11.66 -10.19 15.21
N LEU A 16 -10.43 -10.27 14.70
CA LEU A 16 -10.07 -9.72 13.40
C LEU A 16 -10.84 -10.40 12.25
N ILE A 17 -10.95 -11.73 12.28
CA ILE A 17 -11.75 -12.51 11.32
C ILE A 17 -13.25 -12.18 11.44
N LYS A 18 -13.75 -11.99 12.67
CA LYS A 18 -15.15 -11.62 12.90
C LYS A 18 -15.48 -10.23 12.35
N LEU A 19 -14.51 -9.32 12.36
CA LEU A 19 -14.67 -7.97 11.83
C LEU A 19 -14.71 -7.98 10.30
N ASP A 20 -13.71 -8.61 9.67
CA ASP A 20 -13.65 -8.78 8.22
C ASP A 20 -12.85 -10.04 7.85
N GLU A 21 -13.57 -11.08 7.41
CA GLU A 21 -12.98 -12.35 6.98
C GLU A 21 -12.26 -12.26 5.63
N ASN A 22 -12.56 -11.23 4.83
CA ASN A 22 -11.97 -11.06 3.51
C ASN A 22 -10.74 -10.18 3.55
N ASN A 23 -10.51 -9.45 4.64
CA ASN A 23 -9.37 -8.56 4.77
C ASN A 23 -8.02 -9.33 4.62
N PRO A 24 -7.08 -8.84 3.78
CA PRO A 24 -5.77 -9.46 3.59
C PRO A 24 -4.95 -9.63 4.88
N ASP A 25 -5.03 -8.69 5.82
CA ASP A 25 -4.30 -8.76 7.08
C ASP A 25 -4.94 -9.72 8.09
N SER A 26 -6.27 -9.87 8.04
CA SER A 26 -6.98 -10.96 8.74
C SER A 26 -6.44 -12.31 8.29
N HIS A 27 -6.34 -12.51 6.97
CA HIS A 27 -5.81 -13.75 6.38
C HIS A 27 -4.35 -14.01 6.77
N ARG A 28 -3.47 -13.01 6.64
CA ARG A 28 -2.07 -13.09 7.09
C ARG A 28 -1.97 -13.47 8.56
N SER A 29 -2.78 -12.83 9.41
CA SER A 29 -2.75 -13.05 10.86
C SER A 29 -3.19 -14.47 11.21
N LEU A 30 -4.23 -14.98 10.55
CA LEU A 30 -4.71 -16.35 10.70
C LEU A 30 -3.61 -17.37 10.34
N ILE A 31 -3.06 -17.29 9.13
CA ILE A 31 -2.06 -18.26 8.67
C ILE A 31 -0.78 -18.17 9.51
N ARG A 32 -0.24 -16.98 9.76
CA ARG A 32 0.96 -16.81 10.59
C ARG A 32 0.77 -17.35 12.00
N PHE A 33 -0.42 -17.16 12.58
CA PHE A 33 -0.73 -17.70 13.90
C PHE A 33 -0.66 -19.22 13.90
N PHE A 34 -1.44 -19.90 13.04
CA PHE A 34 -1.48 -21.36 13.03
C PHE A 34 -0.18 -21.99 12.52
N HIS A 35 0.50 -21.38 11.55
CA HIS A 35 1.83 -21.84 11.13
C HIS A 35 2.83 -21.77 12.30
N ARG A 36 2.78 -20.70 13.12
CA ARG A 36 3.61 -20.61 14.31
C ARG A 36 3.27 -21.68 15.34
N ILE A 37 1.97 -21.91 15.60
CA ILE A 37 1.51 -22.95 16.55
C ILE A 37 1.97 -24.34 16.11
N ASN A 38 1.82 -24.69 14.83
CA ASN A 38 2.23 -25.99 14.29
C ASN A 38 3.75 -26.22 14.38
N ASN A 39 4.55 -25.15 14.45
CA ASN A 39 6.00 -25.20 14.58
C ASN A 39 6.49 -25.04 16.04
N LEU A 40 5.59 -24.94 17.02
CA LEU A 40 6.00 -24.97 18.43
C LEU A 40 6.35 -26.41 18.85
N PRO A 41 7.29 -26.59 19.79
CA PRO A 41 7.51 -27.90 20.41
C PRO A 41 6.24 -28.44 21.06
N ALA A 42 6.16 -29.76 21.19
CA ALA A 42 5.08 -30.41 21.91
C ALA A 42 4.98 -29.84 23.35
N PRO A 43 3.77 -29.66 23.88
CA PRO A 43 3.57 -29.10 25.21
C PRO A 43 4.22 -29.97 26.28
N ALA A 44 5.15 -29.40 27.05
CA ALA A 44 5.88 -30.11 28.10
C ALA A 44 5.21 -29.95 29.46
N THR A 45 4.64 -28.78 29.72
CA THR A 45 3.98 -28.43 30.99
C THR A 45 2.46 -28.58 30.91
N ASP A 46 1.81 -28.76 32.05
CA ASP A 46 0.35 -28.88 32.10
C ASP A 46 -0.37 -27.59 31.66
N SER A 47 0.25 -26.43 31.90
CA SER A 47 -0.26 -25.15 31.39
C SER A 47 -0.21 -25.07 29.86
N GLU A 48 0.86 -25.57 29.24
CA GLU A 48 0.96 -25.61 27.77
C GLU A 48 -0.04 -26.62 27.18
N LYS A 49 -0.21 -27.79 27.81
CA LYS A 49 -1.24 -28.77 27.40
C LYS A 49 -2.63 -28.15 27.46
N LEU A 50 -2.94 -27.39 28.52
CA LEU A 50 -4.21 -26.68 28.62
C LEU A 50 -4.40 -25.68 27.48
N ILE A 51 -3.36 -24.90 27.14
CA ILE A 51 -3.40 -23.96 26.02
C ILE A 51 -3.68 -24.70 24.70
N TRP A 52 -2.99 -25.82 24.46
CA TRP A 52 -3.20 -26.64 23.26
C TRP A 52 -4.61 -27.23 23.19
N ASN A 53 -5.15 -27.73 24.29
CA ASN A 53 -6.52 -28.24 24.35
C ASN A 53 -7.54 -27.16 24.00
N VAL A 54 -7.34 -25.92 24.47
CA VAL A 54 -8.20 -24.78 24.11
C VAL A 54 -8.12 -24.48 22.62
N LEU A 55 -6.91 -24.50 22.03
CA LEU A 55 -6.75 -24.25 20.59
C LEU A 55 -7.43 -25.34 19.75
N GLU A 56 -7.25 -26.61 20.09
CA GLU A 56 -7.85 -27.72 19.35
C GLU A 56 -9.39 -27.74 19.49
N ALA A 57 -9.93 -27.38 20.66
CA ALA A 57 -11.38 -27.30 20.86
C ALA A 57 -12.02 -26.16 20.05
N GLU A 58 -11.33 -25.02 19.91
CA GLU A 58 -11.87 -23.81 19.28
C GLU A 58 -11.54 -23.72 17.78
N ARG A 59 -10.55 -24.47 17.30
CA ARG A 59 -10.12 -24.46 15.89
C ARG A 59 -11.24 -24.84 14.91
N PRO A 60 -12.13 -25.81 15.17
CA PRO A 60 -13.25 -26.14 14.29
C PRO A 60 -14.25 -25.00 14.11
N ASP A 61 -14.40 -24.12 15.10
CA ASP A 61 -15.33 -22.99 15.05
C ASP A 61 -14.87 -21.89 14.07
N LEU A 62 -13.60 -21.94 13.65
CA LEU A 62 -13.10 -21.08 12.59
C LEU A 62 -13.55 -21.59 11.23
N ARG A 63 -14.61 -20.97 10.71
CA ARG A 63 -15.19 -21.25 9.39
C ARG A 63 -14.16 -21.30 8.26
N GLN A 64 -13.10 -20.50 8.35
CA GLN A 64 -12.04 -20.44 7.35
C GLN A 64 -11.18 -21.71 7.35
N LEU A 65 -10.98 -22.34 8.51
CA LEU A 65 -10.17 -23.54 8.64
C LEU A 65 -11.00 -24.79 8.35
N HIS A 66 -12.12 -25.01 9.02
CA HIS A 66 -13.07 -26.13 8.77
C HIS A 66 -12.45 -27.48 8.31
N GLY A 67 -11.35 -27.89 8.95
CA GLY A 67 -10.61 -29.13 8.63
C GLY A 67 -9.57 -29.04 7.50
N LYS A 68 -9.47 -27.91 6.81
CA LYS A 68 -8.49 -27.62 5.76
C LYS A 68 -7.10 -27.34 6.34
N SER A 69 -6.08 -27.73 5.58
CA SER A 69 -4.70 -27.31 5.78
C SER A 69 -4.53 -25.81 5.53
N LEU A 70 -3.47 -25.20 6.08
CA LEU A 70 -3.20 -23.77 5.85
C LEU A 70 -2.92 -23.45 4.37
N VAL A 71 -2.38 -24.43 3.63
CA VAL A 71 -2.15 -24.32 2.18
C VAL A 71 -3.47 -24.23 1.44
N GLU A 72 -4.41 -25.13 1.72
CA GLU A 72 -5.76 -25.09 1.12
C GLU A 72 -6.52 -23.81 1.49
N VAL A 73 -6.38 -23.33 2.73
CA VAL A 73 -6.96 -22.05 3.16
C VAL A 73 -6.39 -20.90 2.32
N ASN A 74 -5.09 -20.90 2.06
CA ASN A 74 -4.45 -19.88 1.24
C ASN A 74 -4.88 -19.92 -0.23
N ILE A 75 -5.01 -21.13 -0.80
CA ILE A 75 -5.50 -21.32 -2.17
C ILE A 75 -6.93 -20.80 -2.32
N ASN A 76 -7.84 -21.22 -1.41
CA ASN A 76 -9.23 -20.76 -1.42
C ASN A 76 -9.34 -19.23 -1.27
N PHE A 77 -8.49 -18.62 -0.45
CA PHE A 77 -8.45 -17.17 -0.27
C PHE A 77 -8.04 -16.46 -1.58
N LEU A 78 -7.03 -16.98 -2.28
CA LEU A 78 -6.59 -16.43 -3.56
C LEU A 78 -7.66 -16.58 -4.64
N GLU A 79 -8.31 -17.74 -4.73
CA GLU A 79 -9.38 -18.00 -5.72
C GLU A 79 -10.55 -17.02 -5.57
N LYS A 80 -10.94 -16.71 -4.33
CA LYS A 80 -12.02 -15.76 -4.02
C LYS A 80 -11.67 -14.31 -4.39
N HIS A 81 -10.39 -13.95 -4.35
CA HIS A 81 -9.93 -12.55 -4.41
C HIS A 81 -8.86 -12.28 -5.48
N ASN A 82 -8.83 -13.09 -6.54
CA ASN A 82 -7.75 -13.10 -7.54
C ASN A 82 -7.54 -11.78 -8.32
N ALA A 83 -8.53 -10.88 -8.31
CA ALA A 83 -8.47 -9.59 -9.00
C ALA A 83 -7.83 -8.48 -8.16
N SER A 84 -7.74 -8.65 -6.83
CA SER A 84 -7.25 -7.61 -5.93
C SER A 84 -5.77 -7.75 -5.65
N LEU A 85 -5.00 -6.69 -5.91
CA LEU A 85 -3.55 -6.66 -5.68
C LEU A 85 -3.18 -7.03 -4.23
N THR A 86 -3.86 -6.45 -3.24
CA THR A 86 -3.54 -6.66 -1.82
C THR A 86 -3.84 -8.08 -1.36
N HIS A 87 -4.89 -8.70 -1.89
CA HIS A 87 -5.22 -10.10 -1.60
C HIS A 87 -4.22 -11.04 -2.26
N ARG A 88 -3.86 -10.80 -3.53
CA ARG A 88 -2.80 -11.57 -4.21
C ARG A 88 -1.47 -11.48 -3.47
N ALA A 89 -1.09 -10.28 -3.02
CA ALA A 89 0.14 -10.06 -2.26
C ALA A 89 0.11 -10.81 -0.92
N ALA A 90 -1.02 -10.79 -0.20
CA ALA A 90 -1.18 -11.56 1.03
C ALA A 90 -1.09 -13.07 0.77
N ALA A 91 -1.75 -13.57 -0.28
CA ALA A 91 -1.73 -14.97 -0.63
C ALA A 91 -0.32 -15.44 -1.06
N ALA A 92 0.39 -14.63 -1.84
CA ALA A 92 1.77 -14.88 -2.24
C ALA A 92 2.71 -14.94 -1.03
N GLU A 93 2.60 -13.98 -0.12
CA GLU A 93 3.39 -13.98 1.11
C GLU A 93 3.12 -15.23 1.95
N MET A 94 1.85 -15.60 2.13
CA MET A 94 1.48 -16.80 2.90
C MET A 94 1.87 -18.10 2.19
N MET A 95 1.89 -18.12 0.85
CA MET A 95 2.42 -19.25 0.07
C MET A 95 3.90 -19.42 0.37
N TYR A 96 4.68 -18.36 0.31
CA TYR A 96 6.12 -18.42 0.60
C TYR A 96 6.41 -18.79 2.07
N LEU A 97 5.59 -18.31 3.01
CA LEU A 97 5.71 -18.67 4.42
C LEU A 97 5.48 -20.18 4.66
N LEU A 98 4.47 -20.75 4.00
CA LEU A 98 4.09 -22.16 4.18
C LEU A 98 4.97 -23.12 3.37
N GLU A 99 5.38 -22.69 2.17
CA GLU A 99 6.08 -23.49 1.17
C GLU A 99 7.24 -22.65 0.58
N PRO A 100 8.39 -22.56 1.27
CA PRO A 100 9.50 -21.69 0.84
C PRO A 100 10.08 -22.03 -0.54
N ASP A 101 9.95 -23.28 -0.97
CA ASP A 101 10.32 -23.78 -2.30
C ASP A 101 9.46 -23.16 -3.42
N LYS A 102 8.26 -22.67 -3.10
CA LYS A 102 7.36 -22.01 -4.05
C LYS A 102 7.58 -20.49 -4.16
N LYS A 103 8.73 -19.97 -3.70
CA LYS A 103 9.09 -18.54 -3.79
C LYS A 103 8.79 -17.93 -5.16
N LEU A 104 9.24 -18.59 -6.24
CA LEU A 104 9.07 -18.09 -7.61
C LEU A 104 7.60 -18.06 -8.03
N GLN A 105 6.80 -19.05 -7.62
CA GLN A 105 5.37 -19.09 -7.88
C GLN A 105 4.64 -17.95 -7.14
N ALA A 106 5.01 -17.70 -5.88
CA ALA A 106 4.48 -16.60 -5.09
C ALA A 106 4.80 -15.22 -5.70
N ILE A 107 6.04 -15.01 -6.17
CA ILE A 107 6.42 -13.79 -6.88
C ILE A 107 5.60 -13.61 -8.16
N LYS A 108 5.48 -14.69 -8.95
CA LYS A 108 4.70 -14.67 -10.18
C LYS A 108 3.23 -14.29 -9.94
N LEU A 109 2.64 -14.74 -8.83
CA LEU A 109 1.29 -14.31 -8.45
C LEU A 109 1.16 -12.79 -8.30
N ILE A 110 2.20 -12.11 -7.83
CA ILE A 110 2.23 -10.64 -7.72
C ILE A 110 2.46 -10.01 -9.10
N GLU A 111 3.45 -10.48 -9.86
CA GLU A 111 3.80 -9.93 -11.19
C GLU A 111 2.65 -10.08 -12.20
N ASP A 112 1.90 -11.18 -12.16
CA ASP A 112 0.73 -11.44 -13.01
C ASP A 112 -0.49 -10.57 -12.63
N SER A 113 -0.37 -9.67 -11.66
CA SER A 113 -1.43 -8.72 -11.32
C SER A 113 -1.55 -7.69 -12.45
N THR A 114 -2.77 -7.33 -12.83
CA THR A 114 -3.02 -6.23 -13.79
C THR A 114 -3.72 -5.08 -13.09
N ASN A 115 -3.32 -3.85 -13.42
CA ASN A 115 -4.07 -2.66 -13.06
C ASN A 115 -5.00 -2.36 -14.25
N ASN A 116 -6.28 -2.70 -14.12
CA ASN A 116 -7.24 -2.42 -15.19
C ASN A 116 -7.61 -0.93 -15.11
N THR A 117 -7.03 -0.11 -15.99
CA THR A 117 -7.54 1.23 -16.29
C THR A 117 -8.83 1.06 -17.08
N ALA A 118 -9.96 0.82 -16.41
CA ALA A 118 -11.23 0.76 -17.10
C ALA A 118 -11.49 2.12 -17.75
N SER A 119 -11.35 2.19 -19.08
CA SER A 119 -11.96 3.24 -19.89
C SER A 119 -13.42 3.33 -19.48
N GLY A 120 -13.78 4.39 -18.77
CA GLY A 120 -15.13 4.60 -18.24
C GLY A 120 -16.13 4.46 -19.37
N ASN A 121 -17.07 3.51 -19.21
CA ASN A 121 -18.39 3.44 -19.86
C ASN A 121 -19.14 2.15 -19.43
N GLY A 122 -19.17 1.83 -18.13
CA GLY A 122 -19.87 0.65 -17.61
C GLY A 122 -20.64 0.97 -16.32
N VAL A 123 -21.93 0.63 -16.30
CA VAL A 123 -22.92 0.79 -15.21
C VAL A 123 -22.67 -0.17 -14.02
N LEU A 124 -21.44 -0.66 -13.87
CA LEU A 124 -20.96 -1.45 -12.74
C LEU A 124 -19.71 -0.74 -12.21
N GLY A 125 -19.73 -0.38 -10.93
CA GLY A 125 -18.75 0.53 -10.30
C GLY A 125 -17.28 0.18 -10.54
N PRO A 126 -16.37 1.14 -10.32
CA PRO A 126 -14.97 1.01 -10.71
C PRO A 126 -14.34 -0.24 -10.11
N ILE A 127 -13.82 -1.11 -10.97
CA ILE A 127 -12.82 -2.10 -10.59
C ILE A 127 -11.71 -1.29 -9.92
N LYS A 128 -11.48 -1.54 -8.63
CA LYS A 128 -10.61 -0.70 -7.79
C LYS A 128 -9.21 -0.65 -8.40
N GLU A 129 -8.88 0.48 -8.99
CA GLU A 129 -7.53 0.80 -9.47
C GLU A 129 -6.54 0.58 -8.33
N TRP A 130 -5.32 0.17 -8.66
CA TRP A 130 -4.27 0.02 -7.64
C TRP A 130 -4.08 1.32 -6.87
N GLY A 131 -4.14 1.24 -5.54
CA GLY A 131 -3.75 2.36 -4.70
C GLY A 131 -2.23 2.51 -4.68
N ILE A 132 -1.74 3.75 -4.66
CA ILE A 132 -0.29 4.01 -4.51
C ILE A 132 0.28 3.33 -3.26
N GLN A 133 -0.48 3.33 -2.15
CA GLN A 133 -0.07 2.68 -0.91
C GLN A 133 0.02 1.15 -1.07
N ASP A 134 -0.95 0.54 -1.76
CA ASP A 134 -0.94 -0.90 -2.04
C ASP A 134 0.31 -1.28 -2.85
N CYS A 135 0.66 -0.48 -3.86
CA CYS A 135 1.86 -0.70 -4.65
C CYS A 135 3.15 -0.53 -3.86
N ILE A 136 3.21 0.43 -2.92
CA ILE A 136 4.35 0.64 -2.03
C ILE A 136 4.52 -0.56 -1.11
N ASP A 137 3.43 -1.07 -0.55
CA ASP A 137 3.48 -2.20 0.37
C ASP A 137 3.87 -3.49 -0.37
N VAL A 138 3.45 -3.66 -1.62
CA VAL A 138 3.93 -4.75 -2.49
C VAL A 138 5.43 -4.60 -2.80
N HIS A 139 5.90 -3.39 -3.10
CA HIS A 139 7.33 -3.16 -3.31
C HIS A 139 8.16 -3.56 -2.07
N LYS A 140 7.75 -3.09 -0.88
CA LYS A 140 8.39 -3.46 0.39
C LYS A 140 8.33 -4.97 0.65
N LEU A 141 7.23 -5.62 0.29
CA LEU A 141 7.08 -7.07 0.41
C LEU A 141 8.11 -7.80 -0.46
N LEU A 142 8.26 -7.41 -1.72
CA LEU A 142 9.23 -7.98 -2.66
C LEU A 142 10.69 -7.75 -2.21
N ASP A 143 10.96 -6.55 -1.71
CA ASP A 143 12.29 -6.13 -1.23
C ASP A 143 12.69 -6.83 0.08
N THR A 144 11.78 -6.90 1.06
CA THR A 144 12.13 -7.34 2.42
C THR A 144 11.78 -8.78 2.73
N VAL A 145 10.60 -9.26 2.30
CA VAL A 145 10.13 -10.61 2.63
C VAL A 145 10.61 -11.61 1.60
N PHE A 146 10.47 -11.29 0.32
CA PHE A 146 11.01 -12.14 -0.75
C PHE A 146 12.52 -11.95 -0.93
N ALA A 147 13.08 -10.81 -0.48
CA ALA A 147 14.49 -10.48 -0.62
C ALA A 147 14.96 -10.64 -2.08
N ASP A 148 14.16 -10.13 -3.03
CA ASP A 148 14.42 -10.22 -4.46
C ASP A 148 14.47 -8.81 -5.07
N GLN A 149 15.67 -8.23 -5.07
CA GLN A 149 15.88 -6.86 -5.49
C GLN A 149 15.53 -6.64 -6.98
N ASP A 150 15.79 -7.63 -7.82
CA ASP A 150 15.52 -7.53 -9.26
C ASP A 150 14.01 -7.46 -9.51
N VAL A 151 13.23 -8.31 -8.85
CA VAL A 151 11.77 -8.27 -8.90
C VAL A 151 11.24 -6.97 -8.32
N ALA A 152 11.77 -6.54 -7.16
CA ALA A 152 11.37 -5.28 -6.53
C ALA A 152 11.62 -4.07 -7.46
N ASN A 153 12.79 -4.01 -8.11
CA ASN A 153 13.13 -2.95 -9.06
C ASN A 153 12.21 -2.96 -10.28
N ARG A 154 11.92 -4.13 -10.87
CA ARG A 154 10.96 -4.24 -11.98
C ARG A 154 9.56 -3.78 -11.57
N TRP A 155 9.12 -4.14 -10.36
CA TRP A 155 7.86 -3.68 -9.80
C TRP A 155 7.85 -2.15 -9.63
N LYS A 156 8.94 -1.57 -9.12
CA LYS A 156 9.10 -0.12 -8.96
C LYS A 156 8.97 0.62 -10.30
N VAL A 157 9.68 0.16 -11.34
CA VAL A 157 9.62 0.70 -12.70
C VAL A 157 8.19 0.62 -13.25
N ARG A 158 7.53 -0.53 -13.10
CA ARG A 158 6.14 -0.70 -13.53
C ARG A 158 5.18 0.26 -12.81
N CYS A 159 5.33 0.44 -11.50
CA CYS A 159 4.51 1.37 -10.73
C CYS A 159 4.77 2.84 -11.10
N ALA A 160 5.96 3.20 -11.57
CA ALA A 160 6.27 4.55 -12.03
C ALA A 160 5.41 4.96 -13.25
N GLU A 161 4.98 4.01 -14.08
CA GLU A 161 4.07 4.24 -15.21
C GLU A 161 2.66 4.60 -14.73
N TYR A 162 2.17 3.93 -13.67
CA TYR A 162 0.85 4.20 -13.09
C TYR A 162 0.82 5.43 -12.18
N PHE A 163 1.95 5.80 -11.57
CA PHE A 163 2.06 6.93 -10.64
C PHE A 163 3.16 7.91 -11.05
N PRO A 164 2.99 8.70 -12.12
CA PRO A 164 4.05 9.57 -12.66
C PRO A 164 4.58 10.63 -11.69
N CYS A 165 3.79 11.04 -10.70
CA CYS A 165 4.17 12.05 -9.71
C CYS A 165 4.71 11.46 -8.40
N SER A 166 4.82 10.12 -8.30
CA SER A 166 5.29 9.46 -7.08
C SER A 166 6.80 9.57 -6.95
N THR A 167 7.25 10.29 -5.92
CA THR A 167 8.67 10.34 -5.52
C THR A 167 9.19 8.98 -5.08
N TYR A 168 8.32 8.11 -4.53
CA TYR A 168 8.71 6.76 -4.12
C TYR A 168 9.08 5.88 -5.32
N PHE A 169 8.30 5.95 -6.39
CA PHE A 169 8.53 5.18 -7.61
C PHE A 169 9.44 5.91 -8.61
N GLU A 170 9.89 7.13 -8.28
CA GLU A 170 10.70 7.98 -9.18
C GLU A 170 10.00 8.20 -10.54
N GLY A 171 8.69 8.44 -10.49
CA GLY A 171 7.90 8.69 -11.71
C GLY A 171 8.40 9.94 -12.46
N VAL A 172 8.24 9.95 -13.78
CA VAL A 172 8.78 10.99 -14.68
C VAL A 172 8.36 12.44 -14.34
N LYS A 173 7.22 12.64 -13.66
CA LYS A 173 6.74 13.97 -13.24
C LYS A 173 7.14 14.34 -11.81
N SER A 174 7.77 13.44 -11.06
CA SER A 174 8.10 13.64 -9.64
C SER A 174 9.19 14.70 -9.41
N ALA A 175 10.01 14.99 -10.43
CA ALA A 175 11.05 16.02 -10.39
C ALA A 175 10.63 17.36 -11.04
N ILE A 176 9.50 17.40 -11.77
CA ILE A 176 9.12 18.56 -12.60
C ILE A 176 8.60 19.74 -11.74
N THR A 177 8.21 19.51 -10.48
CA THR A 177 7.82 20.60 -9.55
C THR A 177 9.02 21.32 -8.93
N ALA A 178 10.25 20.82 -9.06
CA ALA A 178 11.45 21.46 -8.51
C ALA A 178 12.08 22.52 -9.45
N HIS A 179 11.63 22.60 -10.70
CA HIS A 179 12.15 23.54 -11.69
C HIS A 179 11.04 24.18 -12.52
N ILE A 180 10.28 25.12 -11.94
CA ILE A 180 9.71 26.23 -12.72
C ILE A 180 10.35 27.54 -12.26
N PRO A 181 11.50 27.93 -12.84
CA PRO A 181 11.81 29.33 -13.01
C PRO A 181 11.13 29.83 -14.29
N GLY A 182 10.23 30.80 -14.13
CA GLY A 182 9.85 31.71 -15.22
C GLY A 182 8.93 31.12 -16.28
N SER A 183 7.65 31.49 -16.19
CA SER A 183 6.84 31.75 -17.37
C SER A 183 7.62 32.68 -18.30
N THR A 184 8.16 32.14 -19.39
CA THR A 184 8.68 32.96 -20.49
C THR A 184 8.01 32.50 -21.76
N SER A 185 7.08 33.34 -22.22
CA SER A 185 6.52 33.30 -23.55
C SER A 185 7.63 33.46 -24.59
N GLU A 186 7.63 32.61 -25.60
CA GLU A 186 8.23 32.88 -26.91
C GLU A 186 7.19 32.41 -27.94
N SER A 187 6.31 33.30 -28.42
CA SER A 187 6.45 34.24 -29.53
C SER A 187 6.51 33.57 -30.91
N SER A 188 5.35 33.52 -31.57
CA SER A 188 5.25 33.35 -33.04
C SER A 188 5.49 34.70 -33.73
N PRO A 189 6.07 34.74 -34.95
CA PRO A 189 6.42 35.97 -35.64
C PRO A 189 5.27 36.45 -36.53
N GLU A 190 4.99 37.75 -36.53
CA GLU A 190 4.21 38.39 -37.60
C GLU A 190 4.85 39.72 -38.00
N ASN A 191 5.09 39.87 -39.29
CA ASN A 191 5.73 41.01 -39.96
C ASN A 191 4.88 42.29 -39.87
N GLY A 192 5.53 43.45 -39.82
CA GLY A 192 4.90 44.76 -40.06
C GLY A 192 5.86 45.94 -39.86
N ASP A 193 5.99 46.78 -40.89
CA ASP A 193 7.01 47.81 -41.13
C ASP A 193 7.11 49.01 -40.13
N VAL A 194 8.37 49.36 -39.83
CA VAL A 194 9.11 50.63 -39.57
C VAL A 194 8.44 51.99 -39.98
N PRO A 195 8.83 53.21 -39.48
CA PRO A 195 9.43 53.70 -38.21
C PRO A 195 8.70 54.89 -37.50
N SER A 196 9.15 55.17 -36.26
CA SER A 196 9.08 56.39 -35.40
C SER A 196 9.04 57.79 -36.07
N PRO A 197 8.63 58.92 -35.39
CA PRO A 197 9.28 59.38 -34.13
C PRO A 197 8.49 60.24 -33.09
N GLN A 198 9.12 60.34 -31.91
CA GLN A 198 9.12 61.43 -30.91
C GLN A 198 7.87 61.73 -30.04
N ALA A 199 8.00 61.51 -28.72
CA ALA A 199 7.83 62.53 -27.68
C ALA A 199 8.50 62.10 -26.35
N LYS A 200 9.22 63.05 -25.74
CA LYS A 200 9.95 62.98 -24.46
C LYS A 200 9.02 63.24 -23.26
N LEU A 201 9.44 62.79 -22.06
CA LEU A 201 9.36 63.41 -20.70
C LEU A 201 9.25 62.28 -19.67
N GLU A 202 10.32 61.90 -18.95
CA GLU A 202 10.89 62.47 -17.71
C GLU A 202 10.11 62.19 -16.41
N GLY A 203 10.87 61.74 -15.38
CA GLY A 203 10.52 61.72 -13.94
C GLY A 203 9.48 60.67 -13.53
N ASP A 204 9.51 60.00 -12.38
CA ASP A 204 10.26 60.22 -11.16
C ASP A 204 10.29 58.91 -10.35
N ALA A 205 11.39 58.71 -9.62
CA ALA A 205 11.51 57.71 -8.59
C ALA A 205 10.82 58.19 -7.31
N HIS A 206 9.86 57.42 -6.78
CA HIS A 206 9.46 57.54 -5.39
C HIS A 206 9.23 56.17 -4.77
N SER A 207 10.19 55.78 -3.93
CA SER A 207 10.03 54.82 -2.84
C SER A 207 9.20 55.48 -1.73
N LEU A 208 8.31 54.73 -1.05
CA LEU A 208 8.11 54.73 0.41
C LEU A 208 6.90 53.87 0.85
N ASN A 209 7.15 53.04 1.89
CA ASN A 209 6.27 52.50 2.94
C ASN A 209 4.97 51.76 2.55
N GLY A 210 4.70 50.52 2.98
CA GLY A 210 5.01 49.86 4.24
C GLY A 210 3.72 49.71 5.05
N THR A 211 3.19 48.50 5.22
CA THR A 211 2.39 48.05 6.39
C THR A 211 2.28 46.52 6.35
N VAL A 212 2.94 45.88 7.32
CA VAL A 212 2.76 44.48 7.68
C VAL A 212 1.69 44.45 8.77
N HIS A 213 0.63 43.67 8.59
CA HIS A 213 -0.26 43.29 9.68
C HIS A 213 -0.09 41.79 9.97
N VAL A 214 0.67 41.53 11.03
CA VAL A 214 0.63 40.28 11.79
C VAL A 214 -0.62 40.33 12.67
N VAL A 215 -1.40 39.26 12.70
CA VAL A 215 -2.33 39.00 13.80
C VAL A 215 -2.26 37.51 14.13
N ASP A 216 -1.58 37.22 15.23
CA ASP A 216 -1.53 35.92 15.89
C ASP A 216 -2.76 35.69 16.77
N ASP A 217 -3.14 34.42 16.82
CA ASP A 217 -3.73 33.64 17.92
C ASP A 217 -4.83 34.21 18.81
N LEU A 218 -5.95 33.48 18.83
CA LEU A 218 -6.74 33.26 20.05
C LEU A 218 -7.11 31.77 20.15
N SER A 219 -6.34 31.07 20.98
CA SER A 219 -6.64 29.74 21.49
C SER A 219 -7.60 29.81 22.69
N ASN A 220 -8.31 28.71 22.90
CA ASN A 220 -8.96 28.25 24.14
C ASN A 220 -10.34 28.80 24.50
N LEU A 221 -11.34 27.92 24.36
CA LEU A 221 -12.28 27.67 25.45
C LEU A 221 -12.67 26.18 25.49
N SER A 222 -12.24 25.53 26.56
CA SER A 222 -12.72 24.23 27.06
C SER A 222 -13.06 24.39 28.54
N MET A 223 -13.88 23.46 29.03
CA MET A 223 -14.53 23.34 30.35
C MET A 223 -15.94 23.97 30.37
N ARG A 224 -16.99 23.27 30.79
CA ARG A 224 -17.09 22.05 31.61
C ARG A 224 -18.46 21.41 31.40
#